data_AF-A0A7W4HTX5-F1
#
_entry.id   AF-A0A7W4HTX5-F1
#
_cell.length_a   1.000
_cell.length_b   1.000
_cell.length_c   1.000
_cell.angle_alpha   90.00
_cell.angle_beta   90.00
_cell.angle_gamma   90.00
#
_symmetry.space_group_name_H-M   'P 1'
#
loop_
_entity.id
_entity.type
_entity.pdbx_description
1 polymer ?
#
loop_
_entity_poly.entity_id
_entity_poly.type
_entity_poly.pdbx_seq_one_letter_code
_entity_poly.pdbx_strand_id
1 'polypeptide(L)'
;MNITLHTGTTTATITTSGAYITSLTDERGDVFYPLQQLTTSDGAHKTRGGCHVCLPNFGPGGASGLAQHGFGRTSQWQVVEHTSDRVELVLQGSDAYAGLESRLVYIVAEHQLAMQLTLANVGEDELLVAPAFHPYFAYDGVPVLDGQSLSDLAPLAETIFVDGPTRQLATGRRTITLQSEGLPRWAVWTDGLGPYLCIEPTHSGNSFADSPSRTTVLVPGQTARYGVRVGW
;
A
#
# COMPACT_ATOMS: atom_id res chain seq x y z
N MET A 1 -16.38 1.06 -9.32
CA MET A 1 -16.76 2.49 -9.19
C MET A 1 -15.50 3.28 -8.90
N ASN A 2 -15.33 4.47 -9.51
CA ASN A 2 -14.24 5.38 -9.19
C ASN A 2 -14.74 6.49 -8.26
N ILE A 3 -13.87 6.89 -7.33
CA ILE A 3 -14.09 7.87 -6.27
C ILE A 3 -12.94 8.87 -6.38
N THR A 4 -13.25 10.16 -6.41
CA THR A 4 -12.24 11.21 -6.48
C THR A 4 -12.28 12.03 -5.21
N LEU A 5 -11.17 12.04 -4.48
CA LEU A 5 -10.93 12.92 -3.35
C LEU A 5 -10.07 14.09 -3.77
N HIS A 6 -10.31 15.27 -3.22
CA HIS A 6 -9.54 16.47 -3.50
C HIS A 6 -9.54 17.45 -2.33
N THR A 7 -8.40 18.11 -2.15
CA THR A 7 -8.22 19.27 -1.27
C THR A 7 -7.18 20.18 -1.90
N GLY A 8 -7.53 21.45 -2.17
CA GLY A 8 -6.65 22.37 -2.89
C GLY A 8 -6.27 21.84 -4.28
N THR A 9 -4.98 21.72 -4.56
CA THR A 9 -4.44 21.14 -5.80
C THR A 9 -4.28 19.62 -5.73
N THR A 10 -4.36 19.03 -4.53
CA THR A 10 -4.13 17.59 -4.34
C THR A 10 -5.38 16.80 -4.70
N THR A 11 -5.23 15.81 -5.58
CA THR A 11 -6.33 14.94 -6.04
C THR A 11 -5.91 13.48 -5.97
N ALA A 12 -6.76 12.62 -5.41
CA ALA A 12 -6.61 11.17 -5.43
C ALA A 12 -7.80 10.51 -6.13
N THR A 13 -7.54 9.55 -7.02
CA THR A 13 -8.59 8.70 -7.60
C THR A 13 -8.48 7.30 -7.02
N ILE A 14 -9.57 6.78 -6.49
CA ILE A 14 -9.66 5.46 -5.86
C ILE A 14 -10.72 4.64 -6.59
N THR A 15 -10.42 3.38 -6.91
CA THR A 15 -11.44 2.43 -7.38
C THR A 15 -11.88 1.51 -6.25
N THR A 16 -13.17 1.19 -6.21
CA THR A 16 -13.71 0.19 -5.28
C THR A 16 -13.18 -1.22 -5.55
N SER A 17 -12.67 -1.49 -6.76
CA SER A 17 -11.98 -2.74 -7.07
C SER A 17 -10.60 -2.71 -6.41
N GLY A 18 -10.45 -3.41 -5.30
CA GLY A 18 -9.23 -3.47 -4.51
C GLY A 18 -9.00 -2.30 -3.55
N ALA A 19 -9.97 -1.37 -3.45
CA ALA A 19 -9.80 -0.07 -2.80
C ALA A 19 -8.50 0.63 -3.26
N TYR A 20 -8.20 0.50 -4.55
CA TYR A 20 -6.90 0.84 -5.13
C TYR A 20 -6.86 2.34 -5.44
N ILE A 21 -5.88 3.08 -4.92
CA ILE A 21 -5.58 4.44 -5.37
C ILE A 21 -4.93 4.37 -6.74
N THR A 22 -5.65 4.71 -7.80
CA THR A 22 -5.16 4.63 -9.18
C THR A 22 -4.31 5.83 -9.58
N SER A 23 -4.52 6.98 -8.95
CA SER A 23 -3.72 8.19 -9.16
C SER A 23 -3.68 9.05 -7.90
N LEU A 24 -2.56 9.73 -7.66
CA LEU A 24 -2.41 10.79 -6.65
C LEU A 24 -1.54 11.90 -7.27
N THR A 25 -2.08 13.10 -7.41
CA THR A 25 -1.45 14.21 -8.13
C THR A 25 -1.59 15.53 -7.38
N ASP A 26 -0.73 16.48 -7.69
CA ASP A 26 -0.82 17.89 -7.29
C ASP A 26 -0.49 18.82 -8.49
N GLU A 27 -0.27 20.11 -8.25
CA GLU A 27 0.09 21.09 -9.30
C GLU A 27 1.45 20.82 -9.96
N ARG A 28 2.30 19.98 -9.36
CA ARG A 28 3.60 19.53 -9.86
C ARG A 28 3.51 18.15 -10.54
N GLY A 29 2.31 17.62 -10.73
CA GLY A 29 2.02 16.37 -11.43
C GLY A 29 1.94 15.16 -10.50
N ASP A 30 2.28 13.99 -11.00
CA ASP A 30 2.11 12.70 -10.30
C ASP A 30 2.96 12.59 -9.03
N VAL A 31 2.31 12.37 -7.88
CA VAL A 31 2.94 11.95 -6.61
C VAL A 31 3.11 10.45 -6.61
N PHE A 32 2.02 9.72 -6.87
CA PHE A 32 2.09 8.31 -7.22
C PHE A 32 2.19 8.16 -8.73
N TYR A 33 3.07 7.28 -9.20
CA TYR A 33 3.09 6.84 -10.58
C TYR A 33 1.72 6.28 -10.95
N PRO A 34 1.02 6.78 -11.98
CA PRO A 34 -0.37 6.41 -12.22
C PRO A 34 -0.50 4.93 -12.59
N LEU A 35 -1.60 4.31 -12.17
CA LEU A 35 -1.91 2.91 -12.45
C LEU A 35 -2.06 2.70 -13.96
N GLN A 36 -1.24 1.82 -14.53
CA GLN A 36 -1.25 1.49 -15.94
C GLN A 36 -0.71 0.08 -16.21
N GLN A 37 -0.92 -0.40 -17.44
CA GLN A 37 -0.27 -1.60 -17.95
C GLN A 37 1.08 -1.23 -18.58
N LEU A 38 2.15 -1.88 -18.12
CA LEU A 38 3.47 -1.81 -18.74
C LEU A 38 3.77 -3.12 -19.44
N THR A 39 4.53 -3.06 -20.54
CA THR A 39 4.96 -4.24 -21.30
C THR A 39 6.40 -4.54 -20.96
N THR A 40 6.69 -5.77 -20.58
CA THR A 40 8.04 -6.27 -20.33
C THR A 40 8.78 -6.56 -21.64
N SER A 41 10.09 -6.78 -21.55
CA SER A 41 10.92 -7.11 -22.73
C SER A 41 10.52 -8.41 -23.43
N ASP A 42 9.91 -9.35 -22.71
CA ASP A 42 9.35 -10.61 -23.25
C ASP A 42 7.88 -10.50 -23.69
N GLY A 43 7.31 -9.29 -23.67
CA GLY A 43 5.96 -9.00 -24.18
C GLY A 43 4.83 -9.25 -23.18
N ALA A 44 5.12 -9.63 -21.93
CA ALA A 44 4.09 -9.76 -20.89
C ALA A 44 3.57 -8.38 -20.43
N HIS A 45 2.28 -8.31 -20.11
CA HIS A 45 1.67 -7.11 -19.55
C HIS A 45 1.61 -7.18 -18.02
N LYS A 46 2.06 -6.11 -17.36
CA LYS A 46 2.07 -5.98 -15.91
C LYS A 46 1.39 -4.70 -15.47
N THR A 47 0.42 -4.81 -14.56
CA THR A 47 -0.15 -3.66 -13.87
C THR A 47 0.88 -3.04 -12.92
N ARG A 48 1.13 -1.73 -13.03
CA ARG A 48 2.04 -0.95 -12.17
C ARG A 48 1.45 0.42 -11.85
N GLY A 49 1.86 1.01 -10.73
CA GLY A 49 1.45 2.36 -10.31
C GLY A 49 0.35 2.36 -9.26
N GLY A 50 0.08 3.53 -8.69
CA GLY A 50 -0.93 3.79 -7.69
C GLY A 50 -0.52 3.34 -6.28
N CYS A 51 -1.50 2.91 -5.49
CA CYS A 51 -1.28 2.28 -4.20
C CYS A 51 -2.41 1.29 -3.90
N HIS A 52 -2.05 0.05 -3.55
CA HIS A 52 -3.01 -0.95 -3.10
C HIS A 52 -2.70 -1.44 -1.69
N VAL A 53 -3.72 -1.95 -1.01
CA VAL A 53 -3.56 -2.68 0.25
C VAL A 53 -3.08 -4.11 -0.01
N CYS A 54 -2.19 -4.62 0.83
CA CYS A 54 -1.82 -6.03 0.92
C CYS A 54 -2.52 -6.60 2.15
N LEU A 55 -3.41 -7.57 1.96
CA LEU A 55 -4.29 -8.09 3.01
C LEU A 55 -4.71 -9.52 2.68
N PRO A 56 -4.56 -10.49 3.60
CA PRO A 56 -4.03 -10.35 4.96
C PRO A 56 -2.51 -10.42 5.02
N ASN A 57 -1.85 -10.84 3.94
CA ASN A 57 -0.41 -11.01 3.85
C ASN A 57 0.23 -9.98 2.92
N PHE A 58 1.41 -9.50 3.31
CA PHE A 58 2.38 -8.92 2.40
C PHE A 58 3.23 -10.03 1.76
N GLY A 59 3.61 -9.86 0.49
CA GLY A 59 4.48 -10.81 -0.19
C GLY A 59 3.81 -12.17 -0.45
N PRO A 60 4.57 -13.27 -0.54
CA PRO A 60 4.02 -14.60 -0.79
C PRO A 60 3.01 -15.06 0.29
N GLY A 61 2.06 -15.91 -0.11
CA GLY A 61 0.97 -16.37 0.76
C GLY A 61 1.41 -17.19 1.97
N GLY A 62 2.43 -18.03 1.80
CA GLY A 62 2.97 -18.88 2.88
C GLY A 62 1.89 -19.54 3.72
N ALA A 63 1.92 -19.30 5.04
CA ALA A 63 0.98 -19.85 6.01
C ALA A 63 -0.50 -19.46 5.79
N SER A 64 -0.81 -18.42 5.02
CA SER A 64 -2.21 -18.08 4.67
C SER A 64 -2.78 -18.96 3.56
N GLY A 65 -1.92 -19.59 2.75
CA GLY A 65 -2.32 -20.31 1.53
C GLY A 65 -2.85 -19.42 0.40
N LEU A 66 -2.84 -18.09 0.56
CA LEU A 66 -3.37 -17.14 -0.41
C LEU A 66 -2.37 -16.79 -1.52
N ALA A 67 -2.85 -16.04 -2.51
CA ALA A 67 -1.97 -15.44 -3.52
C ALA A 67 -1.00 -14.41 -2.90
N GLN A 68 0.01 -14.03 -3.69
CA GLN A 68 0.90 -12.94 -3.33
C GLN A 68 0.10 -11.67 -3.03
N HIS A 69 0.38 -11.02 -1.91
CA HIS A 69 -0.32 -9.85 -1.34
C HIS A 69 -1.78 -10.07 -0.94
N GLY A 70 -2.22 -11.33 -0.88
CA GLY A 70 -3.55 -11.72 -0.44
C GLY A 70 -4.67 -11.25 -1.37
N PHE A 71 -5.87 -11.09 -0.81
CA PHE A 71 -7.09 -10.81 -1.57
C PHE A 71 -7.51 -9.35 -1.57
N GLY A 72 -6.95 -8.49 -0.69
CA GLY A 72 -7.43 -7.11 -0.52
C GLY A 72 -7.50 -6.32 -1.83
N ARG A 73 -6.44 -6.36 -2.63
CA ARG A 73 -6.33 -5.65 -3.93
C ARG A 73 -7.16 -6.25 -5.07
N THR A 74 -7.66 -7.47 -4.92
CA THR A 74 -8.46 -8.18 -5.95
C THR A 74 -9.93 -8.27 -5.58
N SER A 75 -10.30 -7.82 -4.38
CA SER A 75 -11.68 -7.88 -3.86
C SER A 75 -12.46 -6.63 -4.22
N GLN A 76 -13.79 -6.75 -4.28
CA GLN A 76 -14.68 -5.60 -4.47
C GLN A 76 -15.05 -5.03 -3.09
N TRP A 77 -14.59 -3.81 -2.81
CA TRP A 77 -14.89 -3.09 -1.57
C TRP A 77 -16.21 -2.32 -1.68
N GLN A 78 -16.87 -2.13 -0.55
CA GLN A 78 -18.11 -1.35 -0.45
C GLN A 78 -17.79 0.02 0.16
N VAL A 79 -18.40 1.08 -0.37
CA VAL A 79 -18.26 2.43 0.18
C VAL A 79 -19.22 2.57 1.37
N VAL A 80 -18.70 2.98 2.52
CA VAL A 80 -19.47 3.26 3.73
C VAL A 80 -19.78 4.75 3.83
N GLU A 81 -18.79 5.59 3.58
CA GLU A 81 -18.90 7.05 3.66
C GLU A 81 -17.97 7.70 2.65
N HIS A 82 -18.37 8.84 2.10
CA HIS A 82 -17.59 9.61 1.14
C HIS A 82 -17.91 11.11 1.25
N THR A 83 -16.87 11.91 1.45
CA THR A 83 -16.87 13.39 1.35
C THR A 83 -15.88 13.80 0.26
N SER A 84 -15.75 15.11 -0.01
CA SER A 84 -14.82 15.61 -1.03
C SER A 84 -13.36 15.21 -0.78
N ASP A 85 -12.97 14.99 0.47
CA ASP A 85 -11.60 14.79 0.92
C ASP A 85 -11.37 13.45 1.65
N ARG A 86 -12.42 12.67 1.90
CA ARG A 86 -12.33 11.39 2.61
C ARG A 86 -13.24 10.32 2.00
N VAL A 87 -12.75 9.08 2.00
CA VAL A 87 -13.60 7.89 1.77
C VAL A 87 -13.30 6.83 2.81
N GLU A 88 -14.36 6.15 3.27
CA GLU A 88 -14.29 4.92 4.04
C GLU A 88 -14.86 3.76 3.21
N LEU A 89 -14.08 2.69 3.11
CA LEU A 89 -14.47 1.46 2.44
C LEU A 89 -14.42 0.29 3.41
N VAL A 90 -15.31 -0.70 3.21
CA VAL A 90 -15.35 -1.94 3.98
C VAL A 90 -15.24 -3.16 3.06
N LEU A 91 -14.58 -4.21 3.56
CA LEU A 91 -14.50 -5.52 2.94
C LEU A 91 -14.70 -6.59 4.02
N GLN A 92 -15.66 -7.49 3.77
CA GLN A 92 -15.76 -8.74 4.51
C GLN A 92 -14.86 -9.78 3.83
N GLY A 93 -14.04 -10.47 4.61
CA GLY A 93 -13.23 -11.59 4.10
C GLY A 93 -14.09 -12.79 3.69
N SER A 94 -13.44 -13.76 3.04
CA SER A 94 -14.06 -15.03 2.62
C SER A 94 -13.23 -16.22 3.09
N ASP A 95 -13.81 -17.42 3.01
CA ASP A 95 -13.13 -18.69 3.27
C ASP A 95 -12.45 -18.71 4.65
N ALA A 96 -11.14 -19.05 4.71
CA ALA A 96 -10.36 -19.05 5.94
C ALA A 96 -10.28 -17.68 6.65
N TYR A 97 -10.67 -16.60 5.96
CA TYR A 97 -10.73 -15.24 6.48
C TYR A 97 -12.16 -14.70 6.55
N ALA A 98 -13.20 -15.57 6.52
CA ALA A 98 -14.60 -15.14 6.60
C ALA A 98 -14.92 -14.31 7.85
N GLY A 99 -14.18 -14.51 8.95
CA GLY A 99 -14.28 -13.71 10.18
C GLY A 99 -13.56 -12.36 10.13
N LEU A 100 -12.87 -11.99 9.05
CA LEU A 100 -12.11 -10.74 8.97
C LEU A 100 -12.96 -9.60 8.37
N GLU A 101 -13.40 -8.65 9.19
CA GLU A 101 -13.91 -7.37 8.71
C GLU A 101 -12.74 -6.40 8.54
N SER A 102 -12.63 -5.77 7.37
CA SER A 102 -11.58 -4.81 7.05
C SER A 102 -12.17 -3.46 6.69
N ARG A 103 -11.74 -2.40 7.35
CA ARG A 103 -12.12 -1.01 7.03
C ARG A 103 -10.90 -0.22 6.59
N LEU A 104 -11.00 0.43 5.44
CA LEU A 104 -9.94 1.22 4.84
C LEU A 104 -10.42 2.66 4.66
N VAL A 105 -9.70 3.60 5.27
CA VAL A 105 -9.98 5.03 5.19
C VAL A 105 -8.86 5.72 4.45
N TYR A 106 -9.22 6.53 3.46
CA TYR A 106 -8.33 7.46 2.80
C TYR A 106 -8.77 8.89 3.07
N ILE A 107 -7.83 9.76 3.41
CA ILE A 107 -8.05 11.19 3.64
C ILE A 107 -7.01 11.97 2.86
N VAL A 108 -7.45 12.92 2.05
CA VAL A 108 -6.61 13.84 1.27
C VAL A 108 -6.65 15.22 1.91
N ALA A 109 -5.49 15.74 2.27
CA ALA A 109 -5.31 17.16 2.57
C ALA A 109 -4.37 17.77 1.52
N GLU A 110 -4.19 19.09 1.56
CA GLU A 110 -3.23 19.75 0.69
C GLU A 110 -1.82 19.19 0.93
N HIS A 111 -1.21 18.66 -0.13
CA HIS A 111 0.09 17.98 -0.15
C HIS A 111 0.23 16.83 0.85
N GLN A 112 -0.88 16.14 1.17
CA GLN A 112 -0.86 15.01 2.09
C GLN A 112 -1.92 13.95 1.77
N LEU A 113 -1.55 12.69 1.92
CA LEU A 113 -2.45 11.53 1.95
C LEU A 113 -2.28 10.78 3.27
N ALA A 114 -3.39 10.55 3.96
CA ALA A 114 -3.46 9.60 5.07
C ALA A 114 -4.22 8.34 4.64
N MET A 115 -3.69 7.18 5.00
CA MET A 115 -4.27 5.86 4.75
C MET A 115 -4.36 5.11 6.09
N GLN A 116 -5.50 4.50 6.38
CA GLN A 116 -5.69 3.74 7.61
C GLN A 116 -6.45 2.45 7.33
N LEU A 117 -5.84 1.33 7.68
CA LEU A 117 -6.48 0.02 7.66
C LEU A 117 -6.82 -0.39 9.10
N THR A 118 -8.07 -0.78 9.32
CA THR A 118 -8.54 -1.37 10.58
C THR A 118 -9.04 -2.77 10.28
N LEU A 119 -8.52 -3.76 11.01
CA LEU A 119 -8.86 -5.17 10.86
C LEU A 119 -9.52 -5.64 12.14
N ALA A 120 -10.72 -6.20 12.05
CA ALA A 120 -11.45 -6.75 13.17
C ALA A 120 -11.75 -8.23 12.91
N ASN A 121 -11.46 -9.07 13.90
CA ASN A 121 -11.93 -10.45 13.89
C ASN A 121 -13.34 -10.50 14.49
N VAL A 122 -14.33 -10.65 13.62
CA VAL A 122 -15.75 -10.80 13.96
C VAL A 122 -16.22 -12.26 13.93
N GLY A 123 -15.29 -13.20 13.76
CA GLY A 123 -15.55 -14.64 13.75
C GLY A 123 -15.27 -15.31 15.10
N GLU A 124 -15.11 -16.64 15.06
CA GLU A 124 -14.92 -17.49 16.24
C GLU A 124 -13.50 -18.09 16.34
N ASP A 125 -12.74 -18.07 15.24
CA ASP A 125 -11.37 -18.62 15.17
C ASP A 125 -10.32 -17.50 15.13
N GLU A 126 -9.11 -17.79 15.57
CA GLU A 126 -7.97 -16.86 15.45
C GLU A 126 -7.58 -16.62 13.99
N LEU A 127 -7.19 -15.38 13.66
CA LEU A 127 -6.76 -14.98 12.33
C LEU A 127 -5.35 -14.42 12.34
N LEU A 128 -4.49 -14.90 11.45
CA LEU A 128 -3.16 -14.32 11.23
C LEU A 128 -3.25 -13.19 10.21
N VAL A 129 -2.65 -12.03 10.51
CA VAL A 129 -2.56 -10.89 9.61
C VAL A 129 -1.17 -10.23 9.65
N ALA A 130 -0.70 -9.76 8.51
CA ALA A 130 0.51 -8.98 8.34
C ALA A 130 0.34 -8.07 7.11
N PRO A 131 -0.49 -7.02 7.24
CA PRO A 131 -0.86 -6.19 6.11
C PRO A 131 0.26 -5.23 5.69
N ALA A 132 0.06 -4.57 4.56
CA ALA A 132 0.90 -3.48 4.08
C ALA A 132 0.11 -2.52 3.18
N PHE A 133 0.73 -1.40 2.84
CA PHE A 133 0.36 -0.59 1.68
C PHE A 133 1.48 -0.63 0.64
N HIS A 134 1.13 -0.61 -0.64
CA HIS A 134 2.06 -0.74 -1.75
C HIS A 134 2.06 0.51 -2.65
N PRO A 135 2.52 1.68 -2.17
CA PRO A 135 2.55 2.90 -2.96
C PRO A 135 3.70 2.90 -3.97
N TYR A 136 3.41 3.34 -5.19
CA TYR A 136 4.36 3.51 -6.29
C TYR A 136 4.66 5.01 -6.44
N PHE A 137 5.80 5.51 -5.96
CA PHE A 137 6.14 6.92 -6.08
C PHE A 137 6.74 7.26 -7.43
N ALA A 138 6.20 8.27 -8.11
CA ALA A 138 6.78 8.76 -9.35
C ALA A 138 8.06 9.56 -9.03
N TYR A 139 9.09 9.40 -9.85
CA TYR A 139 10.30 10.22 -9.77
C TYR A 139 10.77 10.74 -11.13
N ASP A 140 11.59 11.78 -11.08
CA ASP A 140 12.28 12.36 -12.22
C ASP A 140 13.76 12.52 -11.89
N GLY A 141 14.64 11.98 -12.74
CA GLY A 141 16.07 11.86 -12.46
C GLY A 141 16.42 10.72 -11.50
N VAL A 142 17.33 10.97 -10.57
CA VAL A 142 17.84 9.97 -9.61
C VAL A 142 17.12 10.15 -8.26
N PRO A 143 16.35 9.16 -7.79
CA PRO A 143 15.71 9.26 -6.49
C PRO A 143 16.74 9.19 -5.36
N VAL A 144 16.46 9.89 -4.26
CA VAL A 144 17.28 9.88 -3.04
C VAL A 144 16.42 9.38 -1.89
N LEU A 145 16.77 8.23 -1.33
CA LEU A 145 16.07 7.63 -0.19
C LEU A 145 16.91 7.80 1.07
N ASP A 146 16.36 8.47 2.09
CA ASP A 146 17.01 8.71 3.38
C ASP A 146 18.43 9.31 3.24
N GLY A 147 18.59 10.23 2.29
CA GLY A 147 19.86 10.90 1.98
C GLY A 147 20.82 10.09 1.10
N GLN A 148 20.46 8.87 0.71
CA GLN A 148 21.26 8.02 -0.19
C GLN A 148 20.71 8.09 -1.61
N SER A 149 21.55 8.56 -2.55
CA SER A 149 21.21 8.56 -3.98
C SER A 149 21.13 7.12 -4.51
N LEU A 150 20.03 6.79 -5.17
CA LEU A 150 19.79 5.48 -5.77
C LEU A 150 20.11 5.53 -7.27
N SER A 151 21.38 5.67 -7.61
CA SER A 151 21.83 5.71 -9.01
C SER A 151 21.85 4.34 -9.69
N ASP A 152 21.96 3.27 -8.90
CA ASP A 152 21.78 1.89 -9.36
C ASP A 152 20.55 1.28 -8.66
N LEU A 153 19.54 0.96 -9.47
CA LEU A 153 18.28 0.39 -9.01
C LEU A 153 18.23 -1.13 -9.16
N ALA A 154 19.22 -1.76 -9.82
CA ALA A 154 19.22 -3.19 -10.08
C ALA A 154 19.08 -4.06 -8.80
N PRO A 155 19.71 -3.71 -7.66
CA PRO A 155 19.53 -4.46 -6.41
C PRO A 155 18.09 -4.44 -5.87
N LEU A 156 17.29 -3.44 -6.24
CA LEU A 156 15.93 -3.27 -5.73
C LEU A 156 14.91 -4.23 -6.38
N ALA A 157 15.30 -4.94 -7.44
CA ALA A 157 14.46 -5.97 -8.05
C ALA A 157 14.12 -7.12 -7.07
N GLU A 158 15.05 -7.42 -6.15
CA GLU A 158 14.90 -8.47 -5.12
C GLU A 158 14.18 -8.00 -3.85
N THR A 159 13.73 -6.74 -3.80
CA THR A 159 13.17 -6.09 -2.60
C THR A 159 14.17 -5.97 -1.45
N ILE A 160 14.42 -4.75 -0.99
CA ILE A 160 15.21 -4.51 0.22
C ILE A 160 14.28 -4.17 1.38
N PHE A 161 14.43 -4.85 2.50
CA PHE A 161 13.70 -4.52 3.73
C PHE A 161 14.54 -3.66 4.65
N VAL A 162 13.96 -2.56 5.12
CA VAL A 162 14.60 -1.67 6.08
C VAL A 162 13.60 -1.38 7.21
N ASP A 163 14.04 -1.45 8.46
CA ASP A 163 13.18 -1.15 9.62
C ASP A 163 13.22 0.35 9.98
N GLY A 164 12.16 0.87 10.59
CA GLY A 164 12.08 2.26 11.06
C GLY A 164 10.68 2.86 10.99
N PRO A 165 10.42 3.97 11.70
CA PRO A 165 9.08 4.59 11.74
C PRO A 165 8.81 5.51 10.53
N THR A 166 9.85 5.93 9.81
CA THR A 166 9.76 6.95 8.76
C THR A 166 10.69 6.67 7.58
N ARG A 167 10.32 7.17 6.41
CA ARG A 167 11.18 7.24 5.22
C ARG A 167 11.10 8.63 4.60
N GLN A 168 12.18 9.10 4.00
CA GLN A 168 12.19 10.32 3.21
C GLN A 168 12.69 10.03 1.79
N LEU A 169 11.89 10.38 0.80
CA LEU A 169 12.20 10.15 -0.61
C LEU A 169 12.20 11.48 -1.37
N ALA A 170 13.35 11.91 -1.88
CA ALA A 170 13.40 12.97 -2.87
C ALA A 170 13.21 12.38 -4.27
N THR A 171 12.24 12.88 -5.03
CA THR A 171 11.83 12.35 -6.34
C THR A 171 12.23 13.25 -7.51
N GLY A 172 13.08 14.26 -7.27
CA GLY A 172 13.39 15.33 -8.23
C GLY A 172 12.28 16.39 -8.33
N ARG A 173 11.01 16.02 -8.14
CA ARG A 173 9.87 16.95 -8.14
C ARG A 173 9.50 17.45 -6.75
N ARG A 174 9.68 16.59 -5.74
CA ARG A 174 9.27 16.83 -4.35
C ARG A 174 10.07 15.98 -3.37
N THR A 175 9.99 16.33 -2.10
CA THR A 175 10.54 15.54 -0.99
C THR A 175 9.39 14.95 -0.20
N ILE A 176 9.22 13.65 -0.32
CA ILE A 176 8.12 12.90 0.29
C ILE A 176 8.57 12.38 1.65
N THR A 177 7.80 12.66 2.69
CA THR A 177 7.98 12.07 4.02
C THR A 177 6.88 11.05 4.26
N LEU A 178 7.29 9.81 4.54
CA LEU A 178 6.41 8.73 4.93
C LEU A 178 6.55 8.47 6.43
N GLN A 179 5.41 8.29 7.10
CA GLN A 179 5.34 7.84 8.48
C GLN A 179 4.36 6.68 8.57
N SER A 180 4.65 5.68 9.38
CA SER A 180 3.75 4.54 9.59
C SER A 180 3.46 4.25 11.06
N GLU A 181 2.30 3.64 11.30
CA GLU A 181 1.85 3.13 12.59
C GLU A 181 1.45 1.65 12.41
N GLY A 182 1.99 0.75 13.24
CA GLY A 182 1.76 -0.69 13.13
C GLY A 182 2.47 -1.38 11.93
N LEU A 183 3.19 -0.61 11.11
CA LEU A 183 3.90 -1.07 9.90
C LEU A 183 5.40 -0.66 9.95
N PRO A 184 6.19 -1.23 10.88
CA PRO A 184 7.54 -0.74 11.20
C PRO A 184 8.63 -1.11 10.19
N ARG A 185 8.30 -1.92 9.16
CA ARG A 185 9.25 -2.42 8.18
C ARG A 185 8.86 -1.96 6.79
N TRP A 186 9.82 -1.45 6.02
CA TRP A 186 9.59 -0.90 4.68
C TRP A 186 10.21 -1.80 3.63
N ALA A 187 9.42 -2.21 2.63
CA ALA A 187 9.93 -2.82 1.41
C ALA A 187 10.30 -1.70 0.43
N VAL A 188 11.52 -1.73 -0.10
CA VAL A 188 12.01 -0.82 -1.13
C VAL A 188 12.19 -1.63 -2.40
N TRP A 189 11.41 -1.32 -3.43
CA TRP A 189 11.32 -2.16 -4.62
C TRP A 189 11.06 -1.38 -5.90
N THR A 190 11.66 -1.85 -6.99
CA THR A 190 11.28 -1.49 -8.35
C THR A 190 11.72 -2.60 -9.30
N ASP A 191 10.97 -2.85 -10.37
CA ASP A 191 11.38 -3.73 -11.46
C ASP A 191 11.99 -2.96 -12.65
N GLY A 192 12.11 -1.64 -12.55
CA GLY A 192 12.69 -0.80 -13.59
C GLY A 192 11.83 -0.67 -14.87
N LEU A 193 10.57 -1.11 -14.88
CA LEU A 193 9.69 -0.97 -16.05
C LEU A 193 9.19 0.46 -16.27
N GLY A 194 9.25 1.31 -15.26
CA GLY A 194 8.85 2.70 -15.33
C GLY A 194 9.55 3.56 -14.27
N PRO A 195 9.40 4.89 -14.36
CA PRO A 195 10.02 5.85 -13.44
C PRO A 195 9.28 5.89 -12.09
N TYR A 196 9.27 4.75 -11.39
CA TYR A 196 8.67 4.62 -10.08
C TYR A 196 9.56 3.86 -9.09
N LEU A 197 9.40 4.19 -7.81
CA LEU A 197 10.00 3.49 -6.70
C LEU A 197 8.92 3.16 -5.67
N CYS A 198 8.82 1.89 -5.26
CA CYS A 198 7.92 1.48 -4.21
C CYS A 198 8.61 1.62 -2.86
N ILE A 199 7.94 2.30 -1.92
CA ILE A 199 8.37 2.43 -0.52
C ILE A 199 7.19 1.99 0.34
N GLU A 200 7.19 0.71 0.69
CA GLU A 200 6.00 -0.02 1.09
C GLU A 200 6.03 -0.26 2.61
N PRO A 201 5.20 0.45 3.40
CA PRO A 201 5.09 0.14 4.83
C PRO A 201 4.39 -1.20 5.00
N THR A 202 5.08 -2.14 5.63
CA THR A 202 4.65 -3.51 5.91
C THR A 202 4.65 -3.78 7.41
N HIS A 203 3.76 -4.67 7.84
CA HIS A 203 3.77 -5.13 9.23
C HIS A 203 5.08 -5.85 9.58
N SER A 204 5.51 -6.78 8.73
CA SER A 204 6.70 -7.61 9.01
C SER A 204 7.34 -8.24 7.76
N GLY A 205 7.27 -7.58 6.60
CA GLY A 205 7.76 -8.12 5.33
C GLY A 205 7.04 -9.41 4.94
N ASN A 206 7.76 -10.37 4.36
CA ASN A 206 7.22 -11.66 3.89
C ASN A 206 6.92 -12.65 5.05
N SER A 207 6.47 -12.17 6.21
CA SER A 207 6.36 -12.97 7.43
C SER A 207 5.50 -14.22 7.27
N PHE A 208 4.46 -14.19 6.45
CA PHE A 208 3.68 -15.39 6.17
C PHE A 208 4.49 -16.52 5.54
N ALA A 209 5.50 -16.22 4.73
CA ALA A 209 6.36 -17.21 4.09
C ALA A 209 7.58 -17.53 4.95
N ASP A 210 8.24 -16.50 5.48
CA ASP A 210 9.58 -16.64 6.05
C ASP A 210 9.59 -16.80 7.57
N SER A 211 8.57 -16.27 8.26
CA SER A 211 8.53 -16.23 9.73
C SER A 211 7.10 -16.01 10.25
N PRO A 212 6.20 -17.02 10.18
CA PRO A 212 4.78 -16.84 10.52
C PRO A 212 4.53 -16.35 11.96
N SER A 213 5.46 -16.63 12.88
CA SER A 213 5.44 -16.10 14.25
C SER A 213 5.56 -14.58 14.37
N ARG A 214 5.93 -13.88 13.28
CA ARG A 214 5.97 -12.41 13.18
C ARG A 214 4.70 -11.81 12.57
N THR A 215 3.66 -12.62 12.37
CA THR A 215 2.32 -12.12 12.02
C THR A 215 1.60 -11.65 13.29
N THR A 216 0.62 -10.77 13.14
CA THR A 216 -0.32 -10.45 14.21
C THR A 216 -1.36 -11.55 14.29
N VAL A 217 -1.58 -12.10 15.49
CA VAL A 217 -2.73 -12.96 15.79
C VAL A 217 -3.88 -12.06 16.24
N LEU A 218 -5.01 -12.13 15.54
CA LEU A 218 -6.28 -11.52 15.94
C LEU A 218 -7.16 -12.60 16.54
N VAL A 219 -7.32 -12.61 17.86
CA VAL A 219 -8.32 -13.48 18.52
C VAL A 219 -9.75 -12.95 18.29
N PRO A 220 -10.80 -13.77 18.47
CA PRO A 220 -12.18 -13.32 18.32
C PRO A 220 -12.49 -12.02 19.08
N GLY A 221 -13.11 -11.05 18.40
CA GLY A 221 -13.43 -9.73 18.92
C GLY A 221 -12.25 -8.74 18.94
N GLN A 222 -11.03 -9.16 18.61
CA GLN A 222 -9.87 -8.27 18.59
C GLN A 222 -9.86 -7.40 17.34
N THR A 223 -9.38 -6.17 17.51
CA THR A 223 -9.13 -5.21 16.43
C THR A 223 -7.65 -4.81 16.40
N ALA A 224 -7.09 -4.66 15.21
CA ALA A 224 -5.79 -4.03 14.97
C ALA A 224 -5.94 -2.87 13.97
N ARG A 225 -5.11 -1.83 14.13
CA ARG A 225 -5.11 -0.63 13.28
C ARG A 225 -3.70 -0.38 12.76
N TYR A 226 -3.63 -0.01 11.49
CA TYR A 226 -2.41 0.29 10.75
C TYR A 226 -2.60 1.62 10.03
N GLY A 227 -1.61 2.49 10.10
CA GLY A 227 -1.69 3.85 9.57
C GLY A 227 -0.48 4.21 8.72
N VAL A 228 -0.70 5.01 7.70
CA VAL A 228 0.36 5.63 6.89
C VAL A 228 -0.01 7.09 6.63
N ARG A 229 0.95 7.98 6.83
CA ARG A 229 0.88 9.36 6.35
C ARG A 229 1.98 9.59 5.32
N VAL A 230 1.60 10.19 4.20
CA VAL A 230 2.48 10.59 3.11
C VAL A 230 2.29 12.10 2.95
N GLY A 231 3.31 12.88 3.26
CA GLY A 231 3.32 14.33 3.04
C GLY A 231 4.45 14.73 2.10
N TRP A 232 4.29 15.80 1.33
CA TRP A 232 5.30 16.24 0.37
C TRP A 232 5.34 17.75 0.13
#